data_AF-A0A9W9YXJ7-F1
#
_entry.id   AF-A0A9W9YXJ7-F1
#
_cell.length_a   1.000
_cell.length_b   1.000
_cell.length_c   1.000
_cell.angle_alpha   90.00
_cell.angle_beta   90.00
_cell.angle_gamma   90.00
#
_symmetry.space_group_name_H-M   'P 1'
#
loop_
_entity.id
_entity.type
_entity.pdbx_description
1 polymer ?
#
loop_
_entity_poly.entity_id
_entity_poly.type
_entity_poly.pdbx_seq_one_letter_code
_entity_poly.pdbx_strand_id
1 'polypeptide(L)'
;MAEANLLLGKEVASEIRQKLKEDVAAIREENEAFKPGLAIVQIGDRSDSTVYIKSKVKAAEEIGMFARHVKLPRTSTQADVLKAVDELNKDSTIHGIIVQLPPDSEEPIDPAICTNAVAPEKDVDGLHDVNAGKLSRGELNDCIVPCTPRGCLELIKKSGTEIVGKEAVVLGRSKIVGSPMADLLKWHHATVTTCHSKTKDLPDVVRRGDIVVVGIGRADFVKGDWIKEGAVVVDCGINVIPDETKKSGRRLIGDVHFAEAKKRASWITPVPGGVGPMTVVMLMNNTVDRAKRALQMQKNISPGDSRGCKLSNVAEFQTRPFLPSLHLAGWTQGGVGGVVTESVWEDSGPGPAWKRLLFGLCFFNAIVHERKKFGALGWNIPYEFTASDLEVSILMLHMLLTEHQEVPWKAIRYLTGDIVYGGRVTDYWDQRCLQSILGKFYSPMALQESYGYTVDYVYRPPPPEISLSVCCEYIEGLPTVDAPELFGMDQNAGTAFLANQGRALIADLLAAQPRLTAAVGSNKTNDDIVLDLVSDTLKYLPQRVDSTSDGLTAGLMDPRLGSVSPDRLRQMTQKKLSQDPLADHADQSVYVTVLRQEINRFDRLLGIIHTSLSSLRLAVKGEVLMS
;
A
#
# COMPACT_ATOMS: atom_id res chain seq x y z
N MET A 1 -24.03 -2.90 -47.86
CA MET A 1 -23.41 -2.75 -46.53
C MET A 1 -22.80 -1.36 -46.45
N ALA A 2 -23.04 -0.63 -45.36
CA ALA A 2 -22.36 0.64 -45.14
C ALA A 2 -20.87 0.38 -44.86
N GLU A 3 -19.98 1.21 -45.41
CA GLU A 3 -18.55 1.12 -45.09
C GLU A 3 -18.29 1.56 -43.64
N ALA A 4 -17.24 1.01 -43.01
CA ALA A 4 -16.85 1.36 -41.64
C ALA A 4 -16.54 2.84 -41.49
N ASN A 5 -16.92 3.39 -40.33
CA ASN A 5 -16.47 4.71 -39.89
C ASN A 5 -14.98 4.68 -39.56
N LEU A 6 -14.29 5.80 -39.79
CA LEU A 6 -12.86 5.89 -39.56
C LEU A 6 -12.54 6.45 -38.18
N LEU A 7 -11.73 5.71 -37.42
CA LEU A 7 -11.15 6.19 -36.17
C LEU A 7 -9.86 6.96 -36.48
N LEU A 8 -10.03 8.26 -36.78
CA LEU A 8 -8.94 9.17 -37.11
C LEU A 8 -8.18 9.59 -35.84
N GLY A 9 -7.17 8.82 -35.44
CA GLY A 9 -6.40 9.10 -34.23
C GLY A 9 -5.65 10.44 -34.27
N LYS A 10 -5.40 11.02 -35.45
CA LYS A 10 -4.91 12.41 -35.54
C LYS A 10 -5.89 13.43 -34.94
N GLU A 11 -7.18 13.26 -35.18
CA GLU A 11 -8.23 14.17 -34.67
C GLU A 11 -8.40 13.98 -33.16
N VAL A 12 -8.54 12.72 -32.72
CA VAL A 12 -8.63 12.38 -31.30
C VAL A 12 -7.39 12.85 -30.53
N ALA A 13 -6.19 12.69 -31.09
CA ALA A 13 -4.98 13.18 -30.47
C ALA A 13 -4.93 14.72 -30.38
N SER A 14 -5.53 15.42 -31.34
CA SER A 14 -5.64 16.89 -31.30
C SER A 14 -6.59 17.35 -30.18
N GLU A 15 -7.74 16.70 -30.04
CA GLU A 15 -8.70 16.98 -28.96
C GLU A 15 -8.06 16.79 -27.58
N ILE A 16 -7.38 15.66 -27.37
CA ILE A 16 -6.72 15.36 -26.09
C ILE A 16 -5.57 16.34 -25.84
N ARG A 17 -4.79 16.68 -26.86
CA ARG A 17 -3.69 17.66 -26.72
C ARG A 17 -4.20 19.03 -26.28
N GLN A 18 -5.33 19.48 -26.84
CA GLN A 18 -5.95 20.74 -26.45
C GLN A 18 -6.37 20.71 -24.97
N LYS A 19 -7.03 19.63 -24.54
CA LYS A 19 -7.40 19.44 -23.12
C LYS A 19 -6.17 19.42 -22.20
N LEU A 20 -5.10 18.74 -22.59
CA LEU A 20 -3.86 18.72 -21.80
C LEU A 20 -3.20 20.09 -21.71
N LYS A 21 -3.28 20.91 -22.77
CA LYS A 21 -2.78 22.28 -22.74
C LYS A 21 -3.55 23.14 -21.74
N GLU A 22 -4.87 22.98 -21.66
CA GLU A 22 -5.72 23.64 -20.67
C GLU A 22 -5.39 23.15 -19.25
N ASP A 23 -5.22 21.84 -19.07
CA ASP A 23 -4.79 21.25 -17.80
C ASP A 23 -3.45 21.81 -17.30
N VAL A 24 -2.45 21.93 -18.19
CA VAL A 24 -1.13 22.48 -17.85
C VAL A 24 -1.22 23.97 -17.55
N ALA A 25 -2.07 24.72 -18.27
CA ALA A 25 -2.31 26.13 -17.97
C ALA A 25 -2.92 26.31 -16.58
N ALA A 26 -3.94 25.52 -16.22
CA ALA A 26 -4.57 25.57 -14.90
C ALA A 26 -3.58 25.23 -13.77
N ILE A 27 -2.70 24.23 -13.97
CA ILE A 27 -1.63 23.91 -13.02
C ILE A 27 -0.70 25.11 -12.79
N ARG A 28 -0.33 25.82 -13.87
CA ARG A 28 0.55 26.98 -13.79
C ARG A 28 -0.10 28.21 -13.18
N GLU A 29 -1.41 28.37 -13.36
CA GLU A 29 -2.17 29.42 -12.67
C GLU A 29 -2.18 29.19 -11.16
N GLU A 30 -2.25 27.93 -10.73
CA GLU A 30 -2.22 27.57 -9.31
C GLU A 30 -0.80 27.63 -8.71
N ASN A 31 0.23 27.27 -9.48
CA ASN A 31 1.63 27.36 -9.08
C ASN A 31 2.52 27.71 -10.27
N GLU A 32 2.87 29.00 -10.40
CA GLU A 32 3.59 29.54 -11.55
C GLU A 32 4.97 28.87 -11.78
N ALA A 33 5.61 28.42 -10.69
CA ALA A 33 6.91 27.76 -10.73
C ALA A 33 6.80 26.27 -11.12
N PHE A 34 5.63 25.66 -11.04
CA PHE A 34 5.44 24.24 -11.31
C PHE A 34 5.14 23.98 -12.79
N LYS A 35 5.94 23.11 -13.42
CA LYS A 35 5.76 22.68 -14.80
C LYS A 35 5.93 21.17 -14.90
N PRO A 36 5.00 20.43 -15.53
CA PRO A 36 5.22 19.01 -15.79
C PRO A 36 6.48 18.80 -16.64
N GLY A 37 7.53 18.24 -16.04
CA GLY A 37 8.75 17.82 -16.73
C GLY A 37 8.72 16.40 -17.30
N LEU A 38 9.07 16.26 -18.58
CA LEU A 38 9.35 15.00 -19.29
C LEU A 38 10.85 14.91 -19.61
N ALA A 39 11.49 13.80 -19.28
CA ALA A 39 12.85 13.48 -19.70
C ALA A 39 12.88 12.32 -20.71
N ILE A 40 13.70 12.44 -21.73
CA ILE A 40 13.88 11.44 -22.79
C ILE A 40 15.36 11.08 -22.86
N VAL A 41 15.70 9.82 -22.56
CA VAL A 41 17.06 9.29 -22.68
C VAL A 41 17.22 8.61 -24.04
N GLN A 42 18.12 9.14 -24.87
CA GLN A 42 18.50 8.58 -26.17
C GLN A 42 19.91 7.98 -26.06
N ILE A 43 20.11 6.77 -26.58
CA ILE A 43 21.44 6.17 -26.76
C ILE A 43 21.74 6.13 -28.26
N GLY A 44 22.83 6.76 -28.67
CA GLY A 44 23.28 6.81 -30.06
C GLY A 44 22.50 7.78 -30.94
N ASP A 45 22.50 7.50 -32.25
CA ASP A 45 22.15 8.48 -33.29
C ASP A 45 21.26 7.95 -34.41
N ARG A 46 20.54 6.87 -34.11
CA ARG A 46 19.52 6.32 -34.99
C ARG A 46 18.55 7.39 -35.49
N SER A 47 18.43 7.47 -36.83
CA SER A 47 17.68 8.52 -37.52
C SER A 47 16.17 8.43 -37.25
N ASP A 48 15.62 7.22 -37.16
CA ASP A 48 14.23 6.99 -36.79
C ASP A 48 13.93 7.48 -35.37
N SER A 49 14.76 7.10 -34.40
CA SER A 49 14.64 7.52 -33.00
C SER A 49 14.73 9.03 -32.84
N THR A 50 15.66 9.67 -33.54
CA THR A 50 15.82 11.14 -33.50
C THR A 50 14.58 11.89 -33.99
N VAL A 51 13.92 11.39 -35.05
CA VAL A 51 12.68 11.99 -35.55
C VAL A 51 11.54 11.85 -34.52
N TYR A 52 11.39 10.67 -33.91
CA TYR A 52 10.37 10.45 -32.88
C TYR A 52 10.61 11.31 -31.64
N ILE A 53 11.86 11.42 -31.18
CA ILE A 53 12.22 12.24 -30.01
C ILE A 53 11.90 13.71 -30.28
N LYS A 54 12.30 14.24 -31.45
CA LYS A 54 11.96 15.62 -31.83
C LYS A 54 10.45 15.86 -31.81
N SER A 55 9.66 14.90 -32.30
CA SER A 55 8.20 14.99 -32.24
C SER A 55 7.66 14.98 -30.82
N LYS A 56 8.23 14.18 -29.91
CA LYS A 56 7.83 14.11 -28.49
C LYS A 56 8.17 15.42 -27.76
N VAL A 57 9.39 15.93 -27.92
CA VAL A 57 9.83 17.21 -27.34
C VAL A 57 8.93 18.35 -27.81
N LYS A 58 8.71 18.46 -29.12
CA LYS A 58 7.83 19.49 -29.69
C LYS A 58 6.41 19.41 -29.13
N ALA A 59 5.84 18.20 -29.03
CA ALA A 59 4.49 18.03 -28.49
C ALA A 59 4.38 18.39 -26.99
N ALA A 60 5.43 18.11 -26.20
CA ALA A 60 5.51 18.51 -24.80
C ALA A 60 5.56 20.05 -24.66
N GLU A 61 6.43 20.70 -25.43
CA GLU A 61 6.57 22.16 -25.43
C GLU A 61 5.29 22.87 -25.90
N GLU A 62 4.62 22.34 -26.93
CA GLU A 62 3.35 22.88 -27.46
C GLU A 62 2.23 22.97 -26.40
N ILE A 63 2.23 22.04 -25.43
CA ILE A 63 1.26 22.03 -24.34
C ILE A 63 1.78 22.68 -23.05
N GLY A 64 2.96 23.30 -23.08
CA GLY A 64 3.52 24.06 -21.97
C GLY A 64 4.31 23.23 -20.95
N MET A 65 4.67 21.99 -21.28
CA MET A 65 5.54 21.15 -20.45
C MET A 65 7.01 21.54 -20.59
N PHE A 66 7.81 21.17 -19.58
CA PHE A 66 9.26 21.16 -19.69
C PHE A 66 9.70 19.82 -20.31
N ALA A 67 10.56 19.86 -21.32
CA ALA A 67 11.10 18.66 -21.96
C ALA A 67 12.63 18.67 -21.91
N ARG A 68 13.23 17.61 -21.37
CA ARG A 68 14.68 17.42 -21.28
C ARG A 68 15.09 16.24 -22.16
N HIS A 69 15.89 16.51 -23.18
CA HIS A 69 16.49 15.47 -24.00
C HIS A 69 17.91 15.15 -23.52
N VAL A 70 18.13 13.96 -22.99
CA VAL A 70 19.44 13.44 -22.57
C VAL A 70 19.96 12.52 -23.65
N LYS A 71 20.96 12.97 -24.40
CA LYS A 71 21.55 12.21 -25.50
C LYS A 71 22.90 11.63 -25.07
N LEU A 72 22.99 10.31 -25.04
CA LEU A 72 24.19 9.54 -24.74
C LEU A 72 24.86 9.08 -26.05
N PRO A 73 26.20 9.13 -26.16
CA PRO A 73 26.93 8.68 -27.35
C PRO A 73 26.79 7.15 -27.56
N ARG A 74 27.13 6.68 -28.77
CA ARG A 74 27.16 5.24 -29.09
C ARG A 74 28.19 4.45 -28.27
N THR A 75 29.18 5.13 -27.69
CA THR A 75 30.20 4.55 -26.81
C THR A 75 29.71 4.36 -25.36
N SER A 76 28.50 4.79 -25.03
CA SER A 76 27.95 4.64 -23.67
C SER A 76 27.66 3.18 -23.32
N THR A 77 28.02 2.83 -22.09
CA THR A 77 27.77 1.53 -21.48
C THR A 77 26.40 1.49 -20.80
N GLN A 78 25.94 0.30 -20.42
CA GLN A 78 24.72 0.16 -19.61
C GLN A 78 24.81 0.94 -18.28
N ALA A 79 25.99 0.98 -17.65
CA ALA A 79 26.20 1.72 -16.40
C ALA A 79 25.98 3.24 -16.60
N ASP A 80 26.39 3.78 -17.75
CA ASP A 80 26.17 5.20 -18.09
C ASP A 80 24.68 5.51 -18.24
N VAL A 81 23.93 4.59 -18.88
CA VAL A 81 22.47 4.72 -19.01
C VAL A 81 21.80 4.69 -17.64
N LEU A 82 22.18 3.72 -16.78
CA LEU A 82 21.64 3.59 -15.43
C LEU A 82 21.92 4.82 -14.57
N LYS A 83 23.13 5.39 -14.67
CA LYS A 83 23.49 6.62 -13.98
C LYS A 83 22.63 7.80 -14.44
N ALA A 84 22.47 7.97 -15.76
CA ALA A 84 21.61 9.03 -16.31
C ALA A 84 20.15 8.90 -15.85
N VAL A 85 19.63 7.66 -15.79
CA VAL A 85 18.26 7.40 -15.28
C VAL A 85 18.16 7.69 -13.78
N ASP A 86 19.13 7.30 -12.97
CA ASP A 86 19.15 7.57 -11.52
C ASP A 86 19.19 9.08 -11.20
N GLU A 87 19.97 9.86 -11.96
CA GLU A 87 19.97 11.32 -11.85
C GLU A 87 18.58 11.91 -12.14
N LEU A 88 17.89 11.42 -13.18
CA LEU A 88 16.53 11.85 -13.52
C LEU A 88 15.48 11.38 -12.49
N ASN A 89 15.66 10.21 -11.88
CA ASN A 89 14.80 9.72 -10.81
C ASN A 89 14.84 10.65 -9.59
N LYS A 90 16.03 11.18 -9.25
CA LYS A 90 16.23 12.10 -8.11
C LYS A 90 15.80 13.54 -8.41
N ASP A 91 15.71 13.93 -9.67
CA ASP A 91 15.33 15.28 -10.09
C ASP A 91 13.82 15.53 -9.86
N SER A 92 13.48 16.38 -8.89
CA SER A 92 12.09 16.71 -8.53
C SER A 92 11.35 17.53 -9.59
N THR A 93 12.06 18.06 -10.60
CA THR A 93 11.45 18.79 -11.73
C THR A 93 10.97 17.86 -12.84
N ILE A 94 11.43 16.60 -12.83
CA ILE A 94 11.07 15.56 -13.80
C ILE A 94 10.01 14.64 -13.20
N HIS A 95 8.87 14.53 -13.88
CA HIS A 95 7.73 13.70 -13.46
C HIS A 95 7.52 12.49 -14.37
N GLY A 96 8.10 12.50 -15.57
CA GLY A 96 8.08 11.40 -16.51
C GLY A 96 9.44 11.19 -17.14
N ILE A 97 9.85 9.93 -17.26
CA ILE A 97 11.09 9.52 -17.91
C ILE A 97 10.75 8.45 -18.94
N ILE A 98 11.37 8.55 -20.13
CA ILE A 98 11.41 7.47 -21.10
C ILE A 98 12.85 7.14 -21.47
N VAL A 99 13.15 5.85 -21.63
CA VAL A 99 14.37 5.37 -22.29
C VAL A 99 13.99 4.98 -23.70
N GLN A 100 14.50 5.71 -24.71
CA GLN A 100 14.11 5.49 -26.09
C GLN A 100 14.68 4.17 -26.60
N LEU A 101 13.78 3.30 -27.10
CA LEU A 101 14.13 2.01 -27.68
C LEU A 101 14.08 2.02 -29.21
N PRO A 102 14.87 1.15 -29.88
CA PRO A 102 15.96 0.34 -29.32
C PRO A 102 17.22 1.20 -29.05
N PRO A 103 18.09 0.81 -28.10
CA PRO A 103 19.37 1.48 -27.93
C PRO A 103 20.25 1.33 -29.18
N ASP A 104 21.03 2.36 -29.50
CA ASP A 104 22.08 2.33 -30.52
C ASP A 104 23.43 2.54 -29.83
N SER A 105 24.03 1.43 -29.39
CA SER A 105 25.34 1.42 -28.73
C SER A 105 26.28 0.45 -29.45
N GLU A 106 27.58 0.73 -29.33
CA GLU A 106 28.66 -0.17 -29.73
C GLU A 106 28.77 -1.37 -28.79
N GLU A 107 28.35 -1.19 -27.53
CA GLU A 107 28.31 -2.24 -26.52
C GLU A 107 26.87 -2.76 -26.31
N PRO A 108 26.69 -4.04 -25.94
CA PRO A 108 25.38 -4.57 -25.57
C PRO A 108 24.79 -3.82 -24.37
N ILE A 109 23.58 -3.28 -24.54
CA ILE A 109 22.78 -2.68 -23.47
C ILE A 109 21.48 -3.47 -23.39
N ASP A 110 21.13 -3.97 -22.20
CA ASP A 110 19.85 -4.64 -21.98
C ASP A 110 18.72 -3.59 -21.85
N PRO A 111 17.79 -3.52 -22.82
CA PRO A 111 16.69 -2.56 -22.77
C PRO A 111 15.80 -2.73 -21.54
N ALA A 112 15.58 -3.96 -21.08
CA ALA A 112 14.69 -4.26 -19.97
C ALA A 112 15.27 -3.75 -18.64
N ILE A 113 16.59 -3.90 -18.46
CA ILE A 113 17.29 -3.36 -17.28
C ILE A 113 17.19 -1.82 -17.29
N CYS A 114 17.40 -1.18 -18.44
CA CYS A 114 17.30 0.27 -18.54
C CYS A 114 15.88 0.81 -18.30
N THR A 115 14.85 0.16 -18.84
CA THR A 115 13.45 0.59 -18.60
C THR A 115 13.01 0.33 -17.16
N ASN A 116 13.45 -0.77 -16.54
CA ASN A 116 13.18 -1.07 -15.13
C ASN A 116 13.99 -0.21 -14.14
N ALA A 117 15.00 0.53 -14.59
CA ALA A 117 15.72 1.47 -13.73
C ALA A 117 14.96 2.78 -13.52
N VAL A 118 13.98 3.09 -14.38
CA VAL A 118 13.11 4.26 -14.22
C VAL A 118 12.23 4.06 -13.00
N ALA A 119 12.16 5.02 -12.07
CA ALA A 119 11.29 4.89 -10.90
C ALA A 119 9.83 4.61 -11.34
N PRO A 120 9.12 3.64 -10.74
CA PRO A 120 7.77 3.26 -11.17
C PRO A 120 6.79 4.43 -11.27
N GLU A 121 6.92 5.43 -10.39
CA GLU A 121 6.12 6.66 -10.37
C GLU A 121 6.42 7.63 -11.52
N LYS A 122 7.58 7.51 -12.18
CA LYS A 122 8.02 8.33 -13.33
C LYS A 122 8.03 7.57 -14.66
N ASP A 123 7.69 6.28 -14.68
CA ASP A 123 7.67 5.43 -15.88
C ASP A 123 6.45 5.75 -16.77
N VAL A 124 6.51 6.88 -17.47
CA VAL A 124 5.42 7.37 -18.32
C VAL A 124 5.25 6.60 -19.63
N ASP A 125 6.14 5.65 -19.93
CA ASP A 125 5.95 4.69 -21.04
C ASP A 125 5.28 3.39 -20.58
N GLY A 126 5.13 3.18 -19.27
CA GLY A 126 4.45 2.03 -18.67
C GLY A 126 5.21 0.70 -18.84
N LEU A 127 6.52 0.74 -19.04
CA LEU A 127 7.34 -0.44 -19.36
C LEU A 127 8.00 -1.08 -18.14
N HIS A 128 7.94 -0.44 -16.97
CA HIS A 128 8.49 -0.97 -15.73
C HIS A 128 7.65 -2.16 -15.24
N ASP A 129 8.30 -3.22 -14.77
CA ASP A 129 7.66 -4.48 -14.36
C ASP A 129 6.61 -4.28 -13.25
N VAL A 130 6.88 -3.39 -12.28
CA VAL A 130 5.87 -2.94 -11.28
C VAL A 130 4.61 -2.38 -11.95
N ASN A 131 4.70 -1.48 -12.92
CA ASN A 131 3.52 -0.91 -13.59
C ASN A 131 2.80 -1.95 -14.44
N ALA A 132 3.54 -2.81 -15.14
CA ALA A 132 2.99 -3.94 -15.87
C ALA A 132 2.27 -4.92 -14.93
N GLY A 133 2.85 -5.22 -13.76
CA GLY A 133 2.27 -6.04 -12.71
C GLY A 133 0.96 -5.46 -12.18
N LYS A 134 0.96 -4.18 -11.80
CA LYS A 134 -0.24 -3.45 -11.36
C LYS A 134 -1.34 -3.48 -12.42
N LEU A 135 -1.01 -3.22 -13.68
CA LEU A 135 -1.95 -3.31 -14.80
C LEU A 135 -2.52 -4.73 -14.94
N SER A 136 -1.67 -5.76 -14.89
CA SER A 136 -2.10 -7.15 -15.01
C SER A 136 -3.09 -7.58 -13.91
N ARG A 137 -2.95 -6.99 -12.72
CA ARG A 137 -3.76 -7.20 -11.51
C ARG A 137 -4.99 -6.30 -11.38
N GLY A 138 -5.17 -5.32 -12.27
CA GLY A 138 -6.36 -4.48 -12.31
C GLY A 138 -6.27 -3.23 -11.43
N GLU A 139 -5.07 -2.87 -10.97
CA GLU A 139 -4.81 -1.66 -10.20
C GLU A 139 -4.77 -0.42 -11.13
N LEU A 140 -5.82 -0.22 -11.94
CA LEU A 140 -5.88 0.81 -13.00
C LEU A 140 -5.72 2.24 -12.46
N ASN A 141 -6.10 2.47 -11.19
CA ASN A 141 -5.97 3.78 -10.54
C ASN A 141 -4.51 4.12 -10.19
N ASP A 142 -3.65 3.12 -10.01
CA ASP A 142 -2.29 3.31 -9.51
C ASP A 142 -1.20 2.93 -10.50
N CYS A 143 -1.51 2.11 -11.51
CA CYS A 143 -0.58 1.78 -12.58
C CYS A 143 -0.43 2.91 -13.60
N ILE A 144 0.73 2.95 -14.26
CA ILE A 144 0.90 3.74 -15.49
C ILE A 144 0.72 2.80 -16.68
N VAL A 145 -0.25 3.12 -17.54
CA VAL A 145 -0.60 2.30 -18.69
C VAL A 145 0.31 2.65 -19.88
N PRO A 146 0.84 1.65 -20.62
CA PRO A 146 1.65 1.92 -21.79
C PRO A 146 0.93 2.77 -22.84
N CYS A 147 1.67 3.70 -23.46
CA CYS A 147 1.11 4.76 -24.29
C CYS A 147 0.25 4.24 -25.46
N THR A 148 0.72 3.19 -26.14
CA THR A 148 0.04 2.62 -27.31
C THR A 148 -1.27 1.92 -26.93
N PRO A 149 -1.30 0.95 -25.98
CA PRO A 149 -2.53 0.41 -25.43
C PRO A 149 -3.51 1.46 -24.89
N ARG A 150 -3.03 2.48 -24.16
CA ARG A 150 -3.87 3.59 -23.69
C ARG A 150 -4.52 4.31 -24.87
N GLY A 151 -3.77 4.57 -25.94
CA GLY A 151 -4.25 5.18 -27.17
C GLY A 151 -5.29 4.32 -27.90
N CYS A 152 -5.06 3.01 -27.99
CA CYS A 152 -6.03 2.06 -28.56
C CYS A 152 -7.34 2.06 -27.77
N LEU A 153 -7.28 2.04 -26.44
CA LEU A 153 -8.46 2.09 -25.58
C LEU A 153 -9.26 3.39 -25.79
N GLU A 154 -8.59 4.55 -25.89
CA GLU A 154 -9.27 5.82 -26.17
C GLU A 154 -9.93 5.84 -27.56
N LEU A 155 -9.31 5.23 -28.57
CA LEU A 155 -9.94 5.07 -29.90
C LEU A 155 -11.17 4.16 -29.84
N ILE A 156 -11.11 3.08 -29.07
CA ILE A 156 -12.27 2.19 -28.85
C ILE A 156 -13.40 2.98 -28.17
N LYS A 157 -13.11 3.74 -27.11
CA LYS A 157 -14.10 4.58 -26.44
C LYS A 157 -14.71 5.64 -27.39
N LYS A 158 -13.89 6.25 -28.24
CA LYS A 158 -14.35 7.23 -29.24
C LYS A 158 -15.34 6.63 -30.24
N SER A 159 -15.26 5.33 -30.53
CA SER A 159 -16.24 4.65 -31.39
C SER A 159 -17.66 4.62 -30.81
N GLY A 160 -17.82 4.86 -29.50
CA GLY A 160 -19.10 4.72 -28.79
C GLY A 160 -19.48 3.26 -28.50
N THR A 161 -18.65 2.29 -28.89
CA THR A 161 -18.89 0.87 -28.63
C THR A 161 -18.67 0.55 -27.16
N GLU A 162 -19.67 -0.05 -26.53
CA GLU A 162 -19.55 -0.58 -25.17
C GLU A 162 -18.56 -1.75 -25.13
N ILE A 163 -17.60 -1.70 -24.19
CA ILE A 163 -16.56 -2.74 -24.01
C ILE A 163 -17.09 -3.87 -23.09
N VAL A 164 -17.95 -3.54 -22.13
CA VAL A 164 -18.47 -4.46 -21.13
C VAL A 164 -19.19 -5.63 -21.80
N GLY A 165 -18.80 -6.85 -21.44
CA GLY A 165 -19.40 -8.09 -21.94
C GLY A 165 -19.07 -8.45 -23.39
N LYS A 166 -18.30 -7.63 -24.11
CA LYS A 166 -17.87 -7.93 -25.49
C LYS A 166 -16.76 -8.96 -25.54
N GLU A 167 -16.70 -9.72 -26.64
CA GLU A 167 -15.53 -10.54 -26.94
C GLU A 167 -14.45 -9.69 -27.63
N ALA A 168 -13.31 -9.56 -26.98
CA ALA A 168 -12.17 -8.84 -27.51
C ALA A 168 -11.06 -9.81 -27.93
N VAL A 169 -10.55 -9.65 -29.15
CA VAL A 169 -9.44 -10.47 -29.68
C VAL A 169 -8.23 -9.58 -29.87
N VAL A 170 -7.14 -9.89 -29.16
CA VAL A 170 -5.87 -9.17 -29.26
C VAL A 170 -4.85 -10.05 -29.98
N LEU A 171 -4.38 -9.62 -31.16
CA LEU A 171 -3.38 -10.33 -31.93
C LEU A 171 -2.00 -9.74 -31.61
N GLY A 172 -1.19 -10.54 -30.92
CA GLY A 172 0.11 -10.13 -30.40
C GLY A 172 0.14 -10.20 -28.88
N ARG A 173 1.30 -10.56 -28.33
CA ARG A 173 1.56 -10.65 -26.87
C ARG A 173 2.88 -9.98 -26.48
N SER A 174 3.22 -8.90 -27.20
CA SER A 174 4.42 -8.12 -26.90
C SER A 174 4.25 -7.38 -25.57
N LYS A 175 5.37 -7.10 -24.90
CA LYS A 175 5.39 -6.30 -23.67
C LYS A 175 4.85 -4.88 -23.87
N ILE A 176 5.03 -4.33 -25.08
CA ILE A 176 4.72 -2.92 -25.39
C ILE A 176 3.24 -2.72 -25.76
N VAL A 177 2.62 -3.68 -26.44
CA VAL A 177 1.26 -3.52 -26.99
C VAL A 177 0.34 -4.66 -26.61
N GLY A 178 0.66 -5.89 -27.03
CA GLY A 178 -0.28 -7.00 -26.99
C GLY A 178 -0.76 -7.37 -25.59
N SER A 179 0.17 -7.68 -24.69
CA SER A 179 -0.16 -8.06 -23.30
C SER A 179 -0.86 -6.93 -22.54
N PRO A 180 -0.34 -5.69 -22.49
CA PRO A 180 -1.03 -4.61 -21.78
C PRO A 180 -2.39 -4.25 -22.40
N MET A 181 -2.57 -4.38 -23.71
CA MET A 181 -3.88 -4.18 -24.34
C MET A 181 -4.90 -5.23 -23.88
N ALA A 182 -4.47 -6.49 -23.80
CA ALA A 182 -5.33 -7.57 -23.32
C ALA A 182 -5.76 -7.32 -21.86
N ASP A 183 -4.83 -6.90 -21.00
CA ASP A 183 -5.15 -6.55 -19.61
C ASP A 183 -6.09 -5.35 -19.52
N LEU A 184 -5.89 -4.29 -20.31
CA LEU A 184 -6.81 -3.15 -20.33
C LEU A 184 -8.23 -3.57 -20.71
N LEU A 185 -8.41 -4.32 -21.79
CA LEU A 185 -9.74 -4.74 -22.23
C LEU A 185 -10.41 -5.63 -21.19
N LYS A 186 -9.65 -6.52 -20.56
CA LYS A 186 -10.10 -7.38 -19.46
C LYS A 186 -10.62 -6.55 -18.28
N TRP A 187 -9.85 -5.54 -17.86
CA TRP A 187 -10.25 -4.66 -16.76
C TRP A 187 -11.32 -3.63 -17.12
N HIS A 188 -11.59 -3.45 -18.42
CA HIS A 188 -12.80 -2.82 -18.94
C HIS A 188 -13.94 -3.81 -19.20
N HIS A 189 -13.90 -4.98 -18.56
CA HIS A 189 -14.94 -6.01 -18.52
C HIS A 189 -15.25 -6.70 -19.86
N ALA A 190 -14.32 -6.70 -20.82
CA ALA A 190 -14.42 -7.58 -21.98
C ALA A 190 -13.97 -9.01 -21.64
N THR A 191 -14.51 -9.99 -22.36
CA THR A 191 -13.93 -11.35 -22.42
C THR A 191 -12.81 -11.33 -23.46
N VAL A 192 -11.56 -11.52 -23.03
CA VAL A 192 -10.38 -11.31 -23.89
C VAL A 192 -9.77 -12.64 -24.34
N THR A 193 -9.55 -12.78 -25.64
CA THR A 193 -8.73 -13.84 -26.23
C THR A 193 -7.44 -13.25 -26.80
N THR A 194 -6.29 -13.71 -26.30
CA THR A 194 -4.97 -13.31 -26.85
C THR A 194 -4.47 -14.32 -27.87
N CYS A 195 -4.20 -13.84 -29.08
CA CYS A 195 -3.68 -14.63 -30.19
C CYS A 195 -2.18 -14.37 -30.41
N HIS A 196 -1.49 -15.37 -30.95
CA HIS A 196 -0.06 -15.30 -31.23
C HIS A 196 0.35 -16.25 -32.37
N SER A 197 1.64 -16.29 -32.72
CA SER A 197 2.17 -17.10 -33.83
C SER A 197 1.91 -18.61 -33.74
N LYS A 198 1.53 -19.13 -32.56
CA LYS A 198 1.19 -20.54 -32.32
C LYS A 198 -0.31 -20.81 -32.19
N THR A 199 -1.16 -19.80 -32.39
CA THR A 199 -2.62 -19.96 -32.35
C THR A 199 -3.09 -20.74 -33.57
N LYS A 200 -3.77 -21.86 -33.35
CA LYS A 200 -4.42 -22.63 -34.42
C LYS A 200 -5.72 -21.92 -34.84
N ASP A 201 -6.08 -22.08 -36.12
CA ASP A 201 -7.33 -21.55 -36.69
C ASP A 201 -7.55 -20.07 -36.37
N LEU A 202 -6.47 -19.29 -36.47
CA LEU A 202 -6.47 -17.85 -36.20
C LEU A 202 -7.63 -17.10 -36.89
N PRO A 203 -8.00 -17.37 -38.16
CA PRO A 203 -9.15 -16.72 -38.80
C PRO A 203 -10.46 -16.88 -38.01
N ASP A 204 -10.72 -18.06 -37.46
CA ASP A 204 -11.96 -18.36 -36.74
C ASP A 204 -11.99 -17.70 -35.37
N VAL A 205 -10.84 -17.61 -34.70
CA VAL A 205 -10.72 -16.87 -33.43
C VAL A 205 -10.98 -15.38 -33.66
N VAL A 206 -10.39 -14.78 -34.70
CA VAL A 206 -10.59 -13.36 -35.03
C VAL A 206 -12.04 -13.06 -35.37
N ARG A 207 -12.75 -14.01 -36.01
CA ARG A 207 -14.16 -13.86 -36.41
C ARG A 207 -15.14 -13.79 -35.25
N ARG A 208 -14.73 -14.12 -34.03
CA ARG A 208 -15.56 -13.96 -32.83
C ARG A 208 -15.50 -12.55 -32.22
N GLY A 209 -14.40 -11.83 -32.43
CA GLY A 209 -14.13 -10.56 -31.78
C GLY A 209 -15.09 -9.45 -32.21
N ASP A 210 -15.83 -8.90 -31.24
CA ASP A 210 -16.53 -7.62 -31.37
C ASP A 210 -15.53 -6.46 -31.42
N ILE A 211 -14.40 -6.62 -30.71
CA ILE A 211 -13.27 -5.69 -30.71
C ILE A 211 -12.03 -6.48 -31.13
N VAL A 212 -11.35 -6.03 -32.18
CA VAL A 212 -10.12 -6.65 -32.68
C VAL A 212 -8.98 -5.65 -32.60
N VAL A 213 -7.96 -5.95 -31.80
CA VAL A 213 -6.72 -5.13 -31.74
C VAL A 213 -5.56 -5.92 -32.31
N VAL A 214 -4.86 -5.36 -33.30
CA VAL A 214 -3.78 -6.04 -34.02
C VAL A 214 -2.47 -5.30 -33.82
N GLY A 215 -1.44 -6.00 -33.36
CA GLY A 215 -0.09 -5.46 -33.18
C GLY A 215 0.97 -6.56 -33.31
N ILE A 216 1.13 -7.07 -34.52
CA ILE A 216 2.02 -8.20 -34.85
C ILE A 216 3.18 -7.82 -35.77
N GLY A 217 3.16 -6.64 -36.39
CA GLY A 217 4.22 -6.15 -37.27
C GLY A 217 4.34 -6.96 -38.56
N ARG A 218 3.20 -7.27 -39.19
CA ARG A 218 3.12 -8.00 -40.47
C ARG A 218 2.11 -7.35 -41.39
N ALA A 219 2.60 -6.68 -42.42
CA ALA A 219 1.81 -5.97 -43.41
C ALA A 219 0.65 -6.82 -43.99
N ASP A 220 -0.57 -6.27 -43.99
CA ASP A 220 -1.77 -6.84 -44.62
C ASP A 220 -2.05 -8.32 -44.24
N PHE A 221 -1.65 -8.75 -43.05
CA PHE A 221 -1.77 -10.13 -42.63
C PHE A 221 -3.21 -10.52 -42.29
N VAL A 222 -3.91 -9.68 -41.52
CA VAL A 222 -5.31 -9.93 -41.11
C VAL A 222 -6.25 -9.56 -42.26
N LYS A 223 -6.95 -10.55 -42.80
CA LYS A 223 -7.85 -10.38 -43.96
C LYS A 223 -9.24 -9.93 -43.56
N GLY A 224 -9.96 -9.30 -44.49
CA GLY A 224 -11.29 -8.76 -44.18
C GLY A 224 -12.31 -9.84 -43.82
N ASP A 225 -12.25 -11.02 -44.44
CA ASP A 225 -13.14 -12.15 -44.17
C ASP A 225 -12.96 -12.78 -42.75
N TRP A 226 -11.90 -12.41 -42.04
CA TRP A 226 -11.67 -12.78 -40.64
C TRP A 226 -12.40 -11.85 -39.68
N ILE A 227 -12.70 -10.61 -40.08
CA ILE A 227 -13.32 -9.59 -39.22
C ILE A 227 -14.81 -9.88 -39.05
N LYS A 228 -15.30 -9.96 -37.81
CA LYS A 228 -16.74 -10.06 -37.53
C LYS A 228 -17.49 -8.85 -38.09
N GLU A 229 -18.67 -9.08 -38.66
CA GLU A 229 -19.49 -7.98 -39.16
C GLU A 229 -19.94 -7.07 -38.00
N GLY A 230 -19.73 -5.76 -38.15
CA GLY A 230 -19.98 -4.77 -37.11
C GLY A 230 -18.87 -4.62 -36.06
N ALA A 231 -17.73 -5.32 -36.18
CA ALA A 231 -16.63 -5.20 -35.22
C ALA A 231 -15.93 -3.83 -35.23
N VAL A 232 -15.31 -3.47 -34.11
CA VAL A 232 -14.35 -2.37 -34.01
C VAL A 232 -12.95 -2.93 -34.24
N VAL A 233 -12.22 -2.36 -35.19
CA VAL A 233 -10.86 -2.82 -35.56
C VAL A 233 -9.83 -1.73 -35.29
N VAL A 234 -8.85 -2.03 -34.44
CA VAL A 234 -7.72 -1.16 -34.09
C VAL A 234 -6.42 -1.80 -34.56
N ASP A 235 -5.77 -1.14 -35.50
CA ASP A 235 -4.52 -1.58 -36.14
C ASP A 235 -3.34 -0.75 -35.61
N CYS A 236 -2.49 -1.42 -34.84
CA CYS A 236 -1.26 -0.86 -34.26
C CYS A 236 -0.03 -1.12 -35.15
N GLY A 237 -0.18 -1.87 -36.24
CA GLY A 237 0.89 -2.24 -37.14
C GLY A 237 1.49 -1.03 -37.83
N ILE A 238 2.82 -0.98 -37.91
CA ILE A 238 3.54 0.02 -38.70
C ILE A 238 4.58 -0.72 -39.52
N ASN A 239 4.25 -1.00 -40.76
CA ASN A 239 5.10 -1.71 -41.70
C ASN A 239 5.54 -0.75 -42.81
N VAL A 240 6.84 -0.64 -43.05
CA VAL A 240 7.40 0.19 -44.13
C VAL A 240 7.54 -0.66 -45.37
N ILE A 241 6.86 -0.28 -46.45
CA ILE A 241 6.97 -0.97 -47.75
C ILE A 241 7.39 0.01 -48.85
N PRO A 242 8.12 -0.45 -49.88
CA PRO A 242 8.45 0.38 -51.05
C PRO A 242 7.18 0.91 -51.73
N ASP A 243 7.21 2.17 -52.14
CA ASP A 243 6.15 2.82 -52.91
C ASP A 243 6.70 4.01 -53.68
N GLU A 244 6.91 3.83 -54.98
CA GLU A 244 7.46 4.83 -55.89
C GLU A 244 6.54 6.05 -56.07
N THR A 245 5.25 5.93 -55.71
CA THR A 245 4.31 7.06 -55.77
C THR A 245 4.50 8.05 -54.63
N LYS A 246 5.26 7.71 -53.58
CA LYS A 246 5.57 8.60 -52.46
C LYS A 246 6.92 9.27 -52.66
N LYS A 247 7.04 10.53 -52.25
CA LYS A 247 8.30 11.29 -52.26
C LYS A 247 9.44 10.59 -51.51
N SER A 248 9.11 9.81 -50.47
CA SER A 248 10.05 9.00 -49.68
C SER A 248 10.46 7.68 -50.34
N GLY A 249 9.84 7.30 -51.46
CA GLY A 249 9.95 5.98 -52.08
C GLY A 249 9.37 4.83 -51.23
N ARG A 250 8.64 5.17 -50.16
CA ARG A 250 8.14 4.24 -49.15
C ARG A 250 6.80 4.71 -48.58
N ARG A 251 5.90 3.77 -48.28
CA ARG A 251 4.64 4.02 -47.54
C ARG A 251 4.55 3.17 -46.27
N LEU A 252 3.73 3.62 -45.33
CA LEU A 252 3.36 2.88 -44.14
C LEU A 252 2.05 2.12 -44.38
N ILE A 253 2.00 0.86 -43.97
CA ILE A 253 0.80 0.02 -44.00
C ILE A 253 0.66 -0.73 -42.67
N GLY A 254 -0.58 -0.98 -42.28
CA GLY A 254 -0.92 -1.67 -41.03
C GLY A 254 -0.81 -3.18 -41.13
N ASP A 255 -1.18 -3.86 -40.06
CA ASP A 255 -1.24 -5.32 -40.01
C ASP A 255 -2.55 -5.87 -40.59
N VAL A 256 -3.55 -5.02 -40.77
CA VAL A 256 -4.88 -5.35 -41.31
C VAL A 256 -4.98 -4.93 -42.77
N HIS A 257 -5.54 -5.81 -43.61
CA HIS A 257 -5.88 -5.48 -44.98
C HIS A 257 -7.08 -4.51 -45.03
N PHE A 258 -6.77 -3.23 -44.89
CA PHE A 258 -7.71 -2.15 -44.61
C PHE A 258 -8.89 -2.08 -45.59
N ALA A 259 -8.63 -2.21 -46.89
CA ALA A 259 -9.65 -2.07 -47.93
C ALA A 259 -10.74 -3.15 -47.86
N GLU A 260 -10.41 -4.34 -47.36
CA GLU A 260 -11.38 -5.42 -47.15
C GLU A 260 -12.04 -5.33 -45.78
N ALA A 261 -11.25 -5.10 -44.73
CA ALA A 261 -11.75 -5.01 -43.36
C ALA A 261 -12.76 -3.86 -43.17
N LYS A 262 -12.54 -2.71 -43.84
CA LYS A 262 -13.46 -1.55 -43.83
C LYS A 262 -14.87 -1.91 -44.34
N LYS A 263 -15.02 -2.95 -45.16
CA LYS A 263 -16.34 -3.36 -45.69
C LYS A 263 -17.17 -4.16 -44.68
N ARG A 264 -16.57 -4.60 -43.56
CA ARG A 264 -17.23 -5.43 -42.55
C ARG A 264 -17.26 -4.81 -41.16
N ALA A 265 -16.21 -4.10 -40.78
CA ALA A 265 -16.12 -3.42 -39.50
C ALA A 265 -17.19 -2.30 -39.39
N SER A 266 -17.63 -1.99 -38.18
CA SER A 266 -18.39 -0.75 -37.91
C SER A 266 -17.44 0.44 -37.78
N TRP A 267 -16.27 0.22 -37.18
CA TRP A 267 -15.22 1.21 -37.01
C TRP A 267 -13.84 0.60 -37.31
N ILE A 268 -12.97 1.36 -37.95
CA ILE A 268 -11.61 0.93 -38.25
C ILE A 268 -10.60 2.08 -38.16
N THR A 269 -9.43 1.82 -37.58
CA THR A 269 -8.31 2.78 -37.60
C THR A 269 -7.51 2.66 -38.90
N PRO A 270 -7.22 3.75 -39.62
CA PRO A 270 -6.31 3.70 -40.77
C PRO A 270 -4.85 3.65 -40.32
N VAL A 271 -3.98 3.10 -41.18
CA VAL A 271 -2.53 3.20 -41.05
C VAL A 271 -1.95 3.81 -42.34
N PRO A 272 -1.27 4.97 -42.27
CA PRO A 272 -1.04 5.81 -41.09
C PRO A 272 -2.30 6.60 -40.64
N GLY A 273 -2.22 7.23 -39.47
CA GLY A 273 -3.23 8.19 -38.99
C GLY A 273 -4.18 7.66 -37.90
N GLY A 274 -4.10 6.38 -37.57
CA GLY A 274 -4.81 5.72 -36.47
C GLY A 274 -4.03 5.80 -35.14
N VAL A 275 -3.42 4.68 -34.72
CA VAL A 275 -2.82 4.55 -33.38
C VAL A 275 -1.56 5.39 -33.17
N GLY A 276 -0.70 5.56 -34.18
CA GLY A 276 0.60 6.26 -34.02
C GLY A 276 0.52 7.67 -33.42
N PRO A 277 -0.35 8.58 -33.93
CA PRO A 277 -0.58 9.89 -33.32
C PRO A 277 -1.04 9.84 -31.86
N MET A 278 -1.78 8.80 -31.46
CA MET A 278 -2.26 8.62 -30.09
C MET A 278 -1.11 8.33 -29.12
N THR A 279 -0.10 7.56 -29.54
CA THR A 279 1.03 7.19 -28.69
C THR A 279 1.75 8.42 -28.13
N VAL A 280 1.98 9.46 -28.94
CA VAL A 280 2.68 10.68 -28.48
C VAL A 280 1.82 11.47 -27.49
N VAL A 281 0.53 11.64 -27.75
CA VAL A 281 -0.34 12.41 -26.82
C VAL A 281 -0.59 11.64 -25.52
N MET A 282 -0.64 10.31 -25.55
CA MET A 282 -0.79 9.48 -24.34
C MET A 282 0.45 9.55 -23.44
N LEU A 283 1.65 9.66 -24.03
CA LEU A 283 2.87 9.95 -23.26
C LEU A 283 2.76 11.28 -22.50
N MET A 284 2.27 12.32 -23.17
CA MET A 284 2.04 13.63 -22.53
C MET A 284 0.98 13.51 -21.43
N ASN A 285 -0.11 12.79 -21.69
CA ASN A 285 -1.17 12.53 -20.72
C ASN A 285 -0.62 11.83 -19.47
N ASN A 286 0.13 10.73 -19.63
CA ASN A 286 0.81 10.03 -18.54
C ASN A 286 1.69 10.99 -17.72
N THR A 287 2.44 11.87 -18.38
CA THR A 287 3.34 12.83 -17.70
C THR A 287 2.57 13.90 -16.93
N VAL A 288 1.51 14.46 -17.50
CA VAL A 288 0.63 15.44 -16.83
C VAL A 288 -0.06 14.79 -15.64
N ASP A 289 -0.56 13.56 -15.78
CA ASP A 289 -1.16 12.79 -14.68
C ASP A 289 -0.16 12.61 -13.52
N ARG A 290 1.10 12.28 -13.82
CA ARG A 290 2.16 12.16 -12.79
C ARG A 290 2.50 13.49 -12.12
N ALA A 291 2.60 14.56 -12.90
CA ALA A 291 2.85 15.88 -12.37
C ALA A 291 1.71 16.37 -11.44
N LYS A 292 0.45 16.14 -11.81
CA LYS A 292 -0.72 16.44 -10.96
C LYS A 292 -0.64 15.72 -9.60
N ARG A 293 -0.28 14.43 -9.60
CA ARG A 293 -0.10 13.66 -8.35
C ARG A 293 1.05 14.20 -7.49
N ALA A 294 2.19 14.53 -8.10
CA ALA A 294 3.32 15.11 -7.39
C ALA A 294 2.96 16.45 -6.73
N LEU A 295 2.23 17.32 -7.44
CA LEU A 295 1.76 18.59 -6.90
C LEU A 295 0.78 18.41 -5.73
N GLN A 296 -0.15 17.46 -5.83
CA GLN A 296 -1.09 17.16 -4.74
C GLN A 296 -0.37 16.68 -3.47
N MET A 297 0.68 15.85 -3.62
CA MET A 297 1.51 15.43 -2.50
C MET A 297 2.25 16.62 -1.86
N GLN A 298 2.75 17.58 -2.63
CA GLN A 298 3.41 18.78 -2.09
C GLN A 298 2.45 19.68 -1.30
N LYS A 299 1.20 19.86 -1.77
CA LYS A 299 0.19 20.67 -1.06
C LYS A 299 -0.20 20.08 0.28
N ASN A 300 -0.18 18.75 0.40
CA ASN A 300 -0.47 18.07 1.65
C ASN A 300 0.66 18.24 2.69
N ILE A 301 1.76 18.92 2.36
CA ILE A 301 2.99 18.96 3.19
C ILE A 301 3.32 20.37 3.78
N SER A 302 2.74 21.53 3.41
CA SER A 302 3.04 22.86 4.05
C SER A 302 2.09 24.04 3.69
N PRO A 303 2.04 25.20 4.43
CA PRO A 303 2.13 25.45 5.88
C PRO A 303 1.01 26.42 6.39
N GLY A 304 0.19 26.06 7.40
CA GLY A 304 -0.83 27.01 7.86
C GLY A 304 -1.74 26.69 9.04
N ASP A 305 -1.74 25.48 9.62
CA ASP A 305 -2.74 25.20 10.67
C ASP A 305 -2.20 25.49 12.08
N SER A 306 -2.29 26.77 12.44
CA SER A 306 -2.21 27.26 13.81
C SER A 306 -3.61 27.61 14.28
N ARG A 307 -4.21 26.72 15.09
CA ARG A 307 -5.03 26.97 16.30
C ARG A 307 -6.11 25.91 16.51
N GLY A 308 -5.86 25.07 17.53
CA GLY A 308 -6.78 24.87 18.64
C GLY A 308 -8.05 24.05 18.38
N CYS A 309 -8.06 22.81 18.87
CA CYS A 309 -9.27 22.23 19.43
C CYS A 309 -8.99 21.77 20.86
N LYS A 310 -9.78 22.33 21.79
CA LYS A 310 -9.68 22.18 23.24
C LYS A 310 -10.88 21.38 23.72
N LEU A 311 -10.68 20.65 24.83
CA LEU A 311 -11.66 20.07 25.76
C LEU A 311 -12.44 18.85 25.24
N SER A 312 -12.75 17.80 26.00
CA SER A 312 -12.39 17.36 27.35
C SER A 312 -13.21 16.09 27.66
N ASN A 313 -12.68 15.28 28.57
CA ASN A 313 -13.37 14.37 29.50
C ASN A 313 -13.77 12.94 29.08
N VAL A 314 -12.96 12.01 29.64
CA VAL A 314 -13.31 10.89 30.54
C VAL A 314 -13.86 9.57 29.98
N ALA A 315 -13.10 8.53 30.35
CA ALA A 315 -13.41 7.11 30.59
C ALA A 315 -13.49 6.15 29.39
N GLU A 316 -13.02 4.90 29.44
CA GLU A 316 -12.04 4.11 30.24
C GLU A 316 -12.06 2.68 29.62
N PHE A 317 -10.97 1.90 29.76
CA PHE A 317 -10.77 0.48 29.35
C PHE A 317 -10.48 0.23 27.85
N GLN A 318 -9.48 -0.56 27.43
CA GLN A 318 -8.82 -1.71 28.07
C GLN A 318 -7.40 -1.93 27.48
N THR A 319 -6.58 -2.64 28.25
CA THR A 319 -5.11 -2.73 28.32
C THR A 319 -4.32 -3.30 27.13
N ARG A 320 -3.13 -2.69 26.92
CA ARG A 320 -1.90 -3.13 26.23
C ARG A 320 -1.57 -4.64 26.27
N PRO A 321 -0.86 -5.15 25.24
CA PRO A 321 0.27 -6.05 25.41
C PRO A 321 1.57 -5.24 25.30
N PHE A 322 2.16 -4.81 26.42
CA PHE A 322 3.52 -4.25 26.41
C PHE A 322 4.44 -5.20 27.17
N LEU A 323 5.48 -5.62 26.44
CA LEU A 323 6.78 -6.13 26.90
C LEU A 323 6.75 -7.33 27.86
N PRO A 324 6.97 -8.56 27.37
CA PRO A 324 7.55 -9.57 28.24
C PRO A 324 8.99 -9.15 28.57
N SER A 325 9.16 -8.70 29.81
CA SER A 325 10.25 -9.07 30.74
C SER A 325 11.68 -9.15 30.19
N LEU A 326 12.47 -8.11 30.51
CA LEU A 326 13.90 -8.20 30.75
C LEU A 326 14.16 -9.11 31.97
N HIS A 327 14.48 -10.40 31.79
CA HIS A 327 15.10 -11.23 32.83
C HIS A 327 15.96 -12.41 32.27
N LEU A 328 17.28 -12.24 32.44
CA LEU A 328 18.37 -13.19 32.79
C LEU A 328 18.59 -14.50 32.00
N ALA A 329 19.69 -14.58 31.23
CA ALA A 329 20.90 -15.39 31.53
C ALA A 329 21.98 -15.35 30.41
N GLY A 330 23.23 -15.13 30.82
CA GLY A 330 24.46 -15.76 30.31
C GLY A 330 24.84 -15.62 28.84
N TRP A 331 25.82 -14.75 28.57
CA TRP A 331 26.60 -14.83 27.33
C TRP A 331 27.30 -16.20 27.21
N THR A 332 27.06 -16.86 26.09
CA THR A 332 27.67 -18.08 25.52
C THR A 332 26.98 -19.45 25.74
N GLN A 333 26.68 -20.06 24.58
CA GLN A 333 26.27 -21.43 24.28
C GLN A 333 24.86 -21.88 24.70
N GLY A 334 23.93 -21.78 23.74
CA GLY A 334 22.77 -22.68 23.66
C GLY A 334 21.40 -22.03 23.90
N GLY A 335 20.93 -21.22 22.95
CA GLY A 335 19.50 -21.12 22.62
C GLY A 335 18.61 -20.18 23.45
N VAL A 336 18.06 -19.20 22.71
CA VAL A 336 16.77 -18.50 22.89
C VAL A 336 16.77 -17.16 23.64
N GLY A 337 16.81 -16.06 22.88
CA GLY A 337 16.06 -14.83 23.13
C GLY A 337 16.88 -13.54 23.12
N GLY A 338 16.63 -12.64 22.16
CA GLY A 338 17.26 -11.30 22.04
C GLY A 338 16.92 -10.34 23.18
N VAL A 339 17.41 -10.64 24.39
CA VAL A 339 17.21 -9.87 25.63
C VAL A 339 18.45 -9.04 25.94
N VAL A 340 18.25 -7.76 26.27
CA VAL A 340 19.33 -6.89 26.73
C VAL A 340 19.53 -7.07 28.23
N THR A 341 20.68 -7.62 28.64
CA THR A 341 21.04 -7.77 30.07
C THR A 341 21.75 -6.53 30.59
N GLU A 342 21.85 -6.40 31.91
CA GLU A 342 22.63 -5.32 32.55
C GLU A 342 24.10 -5.34 32.11
N SER A 343 24.67 -6.54 31.89
CA SER A 343 26.02 -6.68 31.34
C SER A 343 26.16 -6.16 29.92
N VAL A 344 25.12 -6.27 29.08
CA VAL A 344 25.12 -5.72 27.72
C VAL A 344 24.89 -4.22 27.76
N TRP A 345 24.00 -3.75 28.63
CA TRP A 345 23.65 -2.34 28.76
C TRP A 345 24.79 -1.49 29.30
N GLU A 346 25.50 -1.98 30.32
CA GLU A 346 26.61 -1.30 30.97
C GLU A 346 27.97 -1.52 30.28
N ASP A 347 28.00 -2.17 29.12
CA ASP A 347 29.23 -2.33 28.35
C ASP A 347 29.73 -0.97 27.82
N SER A 348 30.91 -0.56 28.29
CA SER A 348 31.58 0.67 27.88
C SER A 348 32.40 0.54 26.59
N GLY A 349 32.65 -0.68 26.10
CA GLY A 349 33.50 -0.97 24.94
C GLY A 349 33.08 -0.25 23.65
N PRO A 350 31.79 -0.22 23.28
CA PRO A 350 31.32 0.44 22.06
C PRO A 350 31.21 1.98 22.17
N GLY A 351 31.68 2.57 23.28
CA GLY A 351 31.76 4.02 23.46
C GLY A 351 30.41 4.70 23.80
N PRO A 352 30.38 6.05 23.83
CA PRO A 352 29.29 6.82 24.43
C PRO A 352 27.96 6.77 23.65
N ALA A 353 27.98 6.31 22.40
CA ALA A 353 26.78 6.15 21.58
C ALA A 353 26.00 4.86 21.90
N TRP A 354 26.62 3.91 22.61
CA TRP A 354 26.11 2.55 22.81
C TRP A 354 24.70 2.50 23.38
N LYS A 355 24.48 3.04 24.59
CA LYS A 355 23.17 2.96 25.28
C LYS A 355 22.04 3.60 24.48
N ARG A 356 22.30 4.72 23.80
CA ARG A 356 21.30 5.42 22.96
C ARG A 356 20.92 4.64 21.72
N LEU A 357 21.91 4.08 21.02
CA LEU A 357 21.66 3.30 19.80
C LEU A 357 21.08 1.92 20.14
N LEU A 358 21.51 1.29 21.22
CA LEU A 358 20.94 0.04 21.72
C LEU A 358 19.46 0.21 22.10
N PHE A 359 19.13 1.30 22.81
CA PHE A 359 17.73 1.67 23.06
C PHE A 359 16.95 1.87 21.76
N GLY A 360 17.50 2.66 20.84
CA GLY A 360 16.88 2.92 19.54
C GLY A 360 16.62 1.65 18.72
N LEU A 361 17.53 0.68 18.78
CA LEU A 361 17.37 -0.63 18.13
C LEU A 361 16.25 -1.46 18.75
N CYS A 362 16.19 -1.52 20.08
CA CYS A 362 15.11 -2.22 20.79
C CYS A 362 13.76 -1.58 20.50
N PHE A 363 13.71 -0.24 20.45
CA PHE A 363 12.51 0.51 20.14
C PHE A 363 12.07 0.33 18.69
N PHE A 364 13.02 0.33 17.74
CA PHE A 364 12.79 -0.01 16.34
C PHE A 364 12.18 -1.40 16.21
N ASN A 365 12.75 -2.40 16.88
CA ASN A 365 12.22 -3.76 16.89
C ASN A 365 10.77 -3.79 17.40
N ALA A 366 10.48 -3.11 18.51
CA ALA A 366 9.12 -3.01 19.04
C ALA A 366 8.14 -2.41 18.03
N ILE A 367 8.51 -1.30 17.36
CA ILE A 367 7.67 -0.69 16.31
C ILE A 367 7.41 -1.64 15.16
N VAL A 368 8.44 -2.34 14.68
CA VAL A 368 8.33 -3.26 13.55
C VAL A 368 7.35 -4.41 13.85
N HIS A 369 7.38 -4.93 15.07
CA HIS A 369 6.43 -5.93 15.56
C HIS A 369 5.02 -5.36 15.76
N GLU A 370 4.90 -4.21 16.42
CA GLU A 370 3.61 -3.57 16.70
C GLU A 370 2.88 -3.11 15.45
N ARG A 371 3.60 -2.75 14.38
CA ARG A 371 2.98 -2.41 13.09
C ARG A 371 2.12 -3.54 12.53
N LYS A 372 2.41 -4.81 12.85
CA LYS A 372 1.60 -5.95 12.40
C LYS A 372 0.14 -5.88 12.85
N LYS A 373 -0.16 -5.21 13.98
CA LYS A 373 -1.54 -5.08 14.48
C LYS A 373 -2.47 -4.33 13.51
N PHE A 374 -1.91 -3.50 12.64
CA PHE A 374 -2.66 -2.76 11.62
C PHE A 374 -2.92 -3.57 10.34
N GLY A 375 -2.55 -4.85 10.31
CA GLY A 375 -2.73 -5.74 9.16
C GLY A 375 -2.03 -5.18 7.92
N ALA A 376 -2.73 -5.19 6.77
CA ALA A 376 -2.22 -4.69 5.50
C ALA A 376 -1.84 -3.19 5.51
N LEU A 377 -2.37 -2.39 6.46
CA LEU A 377 -1.98 -0.99 6.63
C LEU A 377 -0.65 -0.82 7.36
N GLY A 378 -0.26 -1.83 8.14
CA GLY A 378 1.01 -1.86 8.87
C GLY A 378 2.15 -2.42 8.02
N TRP A 379 1.90 -3.54 7.34
CA TRP A 379 2.80 -4.14 6.36
C TRP A 379 1.96 -4.68 5.21
N ASN A 380 2.33 -4.38 3.95
CA ASN A 380 1.62 -4.89 2.79
C ASN A 380 1.63 -6.43 2.76
N ILE A 381 2.73 -7.03 3.22
CA ILE A 381 2.89 -8.49 3.36
C ILE A 381 3.03 -8.86 4.85
N PRO A 382 2.39 -9.94 5.33
CA PRO A 382 2.49 -10.38 6.72
C PRO A 382 3.85 -11.02 7.02
N TYR A 383 4.86 -10.20 7.32
CA TYR A 383 6.21 -10.67 7.66
C TYR A 383 6.34 -11.22 9.08
N GLU A 384 7.20 -12.22 9.23
CA GLU A 384 7.59 -12.77 10.53
C GLU A 384 8.99 -12.30 10.93
N PHE A 385 9.05 -11.22 11.72
CA PHE A 385 10.24 -10.82 12.49
C PHE A 385 10.42 -11.73 13.72
N THR A 386 11.66 -12.11 14.03
CA THR A 386 12.02 -13.07 15.08
C THR A 386 12.96 -12.43 16.10
N ALA A 387 13.07 -13.04 17.29
CA ALA A 387 13.97 -12.55 18.33
C ALA A 387 15.46 -12.60 17.92
N SER A 388 15.81 -13.48 16.97
CA SER A 388 17.16 -13.58 16.42
C SER A 388 17.57 -12.34 15.61
N ASP A 389 16.60 -11.58 15.07
CA ASP A 389 16.89 -10.36 14.30
C ASP A 389 17.45 -9.27 15.20
N LEU A 390 16.84 -9.12 16.37
CA LEU A 390 17.31 -8.18 17.39
C LEU A 390 18.68 -8.62 17.93
N GLU A 391 18.85 -9.91 18.23
CA GLU A 391 20.11 -10.46 18.74
C GLU A 391 21.28 -10.20 17.78
N VAL A 392 21.12 -10.56 16.50
CA VAL A 392 22.14 -10.33 15.48
C VAL A 392 22.41 -8.84 15.29
N SER A 393 21.37 -8.01 15.32
CA SER A 393 21.53 -6.56 15.19
C SER A 393 22.27 -5.92 16.38
N ILE A 394 22.08 -6.43 17.60
CA ILE A 394 22.83 -5.99 18.79
C ILE A 394 24.31 -6.35 18.64
N LEU A 395 24.62 -7.57 18.21
CA LEU A 395 26.00 -8.02 17.99
C LEU A 395 26.70 -7.19 16.90
N MET A 396 26.01 -6.92 15.79
CA MET A 396 26.53 -6.07 14.72
C MET A 396 26.74 -4.62 15.16
N LEU A 397 25.81 -4.07 15.95
CA LEU A 397 25.93 -2.72 16.50
C LEU A 397 27.16 -2.63 17.43
N HIS A 398 27.33 -3.60 18.32
CA HIS A 398 28.46 -3.68 19.23
C HIS A 398 29.79 -3.69 18.47
N MET A 399 29.94 -4.65 17.55
CA MET A 399 31.14 -4.80 16.71
C MET A 399 31.47 -3.51 15.96
N LEU A 400 30.50 -2.90 15.28
CA LEU A 400 30.72 -1.69 14.48
C LEU A 400 31.11 -0.47 15.32
N LEU A 401 30.58 -0.34 16.53
CA LEU A 401 30.91 0.77 17.40
C LEU A 401 32.24 0.56 18.15
N THR A 402 32.66 -0.69 18.37
CA THR A 402 33.99 -0.99 18.94
C THR A 402 35.12 -0.82 17.91
N GLU A 403 34.89 -1.18 16.64
CA GLU A 403 35.90 -1.11 15.58
C GLU A 403 36.15 0.30 15.04
N HIS A 404 35.19 1.22 15.19
CA HIS A 404 35.23 2.54 14.58
C HIS A 404 35.13 3.68 15.61
N GLN A 405 35.99 4.70 15.49
CA GLN A 405 35.94 5.89 16.34
C GLN A 405 34.69 6.75 16.13
N GLU A 406 34.18 6.79 14.89
CA GLU A 406 32.93 7.47 14.53
C GLU A 406 31.87 6.44 14.17
N VAL A 407 30.61 6.73 14.51
CA VAL A 407 29.48 5.83 14.23
C VAL A 407 29.34 5.63 12.72
N PRO A 408 29.50 4.39 12.21
CA PRO A 408 29.43 4.12 10.78
C PRO A 408 27.96 4.01 10.32
N TRP A 409 27.27 5.15 10.23
CA TRP A 409 25.82 5.24 9.99
C TRP A 409 25.32 4.44 8.78
N LYS A 410 26.08 4.48 7.67
CA LYS A 410 25.72 3.74 6.46
C LYS A 410 25.78 2.23 6.68
N ALA A 411 26.81 1.75 7.36
CA ALA A 411 27.01 0.33 7.64
C ALA A 411 25.93 -0.17 8.61
N ILE A 412 25.70 0.53 9.72
CA ILE A 412 24.70 0.12 10.73
C ILE A 412 23.30 0.06 10.11
N ARG A 413 22.90 1.09 9.32
CA ARG A 413 21.59 1.09 8.64
C ARG A 413 21.47 -0.02 7.60
N TYR A 414 22.50 -0.24 6.80
CA TYR A 414 22.49 -1.28 5.78
C TYR A 414 22.41 -2.68 6.40
N LEU A 415 23.27 -2.99 7.39
CA LEU A 415 23.25 -4.29 8.05
C LEU A 415 21.92 -4.55 8.76
N THR A 416 21.42 -3.57 9.52
CA THR A 416 20.18 -3.75 10.29
C THR A 416 18.95 -3.77 9.37
N GLY A 417 18.84 -2.78 8.47
CA GLY A 417 17.65 -2.53 7.68
C GLY A 417 17.57 -3.31 6.37
N ASP A 418 18.69 -3.59 5.69
CA ASP A 418 18.69 -4.31 4.40
C ASP A 418 19.06 -5.78 4.54
N ILE A 419 19.91 -6.13 5.51
CA ILE A 419 20.35 -7.53 5.70
C ILE A 419 19.49 -8.24 6.74
N VAL A 420 19.50 -7.78 8.00
CA VAL A 420 18.90 -8.53 9.10
C VAL A 420 17.37 -8.48 9.05
N TYR A 421 16.78 -7.29 9.15
CA TYR A 421 15.33 -7.13 9.03
C TYR A 421 14.89 -7.11 7.56
N GLY A 422 15.67 -6.48 6.68
CA GLY A 422 15.33 -6.31 5.27
C GLY A 422 15.44 -7.57 4.42
N GLY A 423 16.26 -8.55 4.82
CA GLY A 423 16.49 -9.77 4.05
C GLY A 423 15.23 -10.62 3.80
N ARG A 424 14.15 -10.39 4.57
CA ARG A 424 12.84 -11.02 4.38
C ARG A 424 11.74 -10.08 3.87
N VAL A 425 12.00 -8.77 3.85
CA VAL A 425 11.02 -7.78 3.40
C VAL A 425 11.12 -7.66 1.89
N THR A 426 10.19 -8.31 1.21
CA THR A 426 10.17 -8.47 -0.25
C THR A 426 9.40 -7.39 -0.99
N ASP A 427 8.47 -6.70 -0.33
CA ASP A 427 7.70 -5.61 -0.92
C ASP A 427 8.52 -4.32 -0.85
N TYR A 428 8.57 -3.60 -1.97
CA TYR A 428 9.38 -2.40 -2.10
C TYR A 428 8.93 -1.27 -1.16
N TRP A 429 7.63 -1.13 -0.92
CA TRP A 429 7.11 -0.10 -0.03
C TRP A 429 7.33 -0.47 1.43
N ASP A 430 7.19 -1.75 1.78
CA ASP A 430 7.54 -2.24 3.10
C ASP A 430 9.05 -2.09 3.36
N GLN A 431 9.92 -2.35 2.38
CA GLN A 431 11.36 -2.13 2.52
C GLN A 431 11.68 -0.64 2.73
N ARG A 432 11.06 0.26 1.96
CA ARG A 432 11.18 1.71 2.17
C ARG A 432 10.64 2.15 3.53
N CYS A 433 9.53 1.58 3.96
CA CYS A 433 8.92 1.87 5.25
C CYS A 433 9.85 1.44 6.40
N LEU A 434 10.36 0.20 6.35
CA LEU A 434 11.32 -0.34 7.31
C LEU A 434 12.56 0.56 7.42
N GLN A 435 13.14 0.96 6.28
CA GLN A 435 14.29 1.85 6.23
C GLN A 435 13.99 3.26 6.75
N SER A 436 12.81 3.79 6.46
CA SER A 436 12.37 5.10 6.96
C SER A 436 12.19 5.09 8.48
N ILE A 437 11.61 4.03 9.04
CA ILE A 437 11.45 3.85 10.48
C ILE A 437 12.83 3.70 11.12
N LEU A 438 13.70 2.83 10.58
CA LEU A 438 15.06 2.63 11.09
C LEU A 438 15.86 3.95 11.07
N GLY A 439 15.67 4.77 10.04
CA GLY A 439 16.30 6.08 9.91
C GLY A 439 15.98 7.05 11.04
N LYS A 440 14.86 6.90 11.74
CA LYS A 440 14.52 7.70 12.95
C LYS A 440 15.42 7.30 14.12
N PHE A 441 15.63 6.01 14.34
CA PHE A 441 16.38 5.49 15.49
C PHE A 441 17.89 5.52 15.28
N TYR A 442 18.35 5.22 14.07
CA TYR A 442 19.75 5.25 13.69
C TYR A 442 20.04 6.51 12.89
N SER A 443 20.16 7.65 13.56
CA SER A 443 20.56 8.91 12.94
C SER A 443 21.54 9.67 13.84
N PRO A 444 22.34 10.59 13.27
CA PRO A 444 23.16 11.51 14.09
C PRO A 444 22.32 12.30 15.10
N MET A 445 21.05 12.60 14.76
CA MET A 445 20.12 13.30 15.64
C MET A 445 19.76 12.48 16.88
N ALA A 446 19.71 11.14 16.78
CA ALA A 446 19.42 10.25 17.91
C ALA A 446 20.49 10.30 19.02
N LEU A 447 21.66 10.89 18.75
CA LEU A 447 22.69 11.15 19.74
C LEU A 447 22.56 12.53 20.40
N GLN A 448 21.60 13.37 20.01
CA GLN A 448 21.38 14.70 20.59
C GLN A 448 20.32 14.64 21.71
N GLU A 449 20.51 15.41 22.77
CA GLU A 449 19.56 15.45 23.91
C GLU A 449 18.20 16.07 23.55
N SER A 450 18.18 16.98 22.59
CA SER A 450 16.97 17.66 22.12
C SER A 450 16.13 16.82 21.13
N TYR A 451 16.55 15.58 20.84
CA TYR A 451 15.87 14.75 19.85
C TYR A 451 14.75 13.93 20.48
N GLY A 452 13.58 13.94 19.84
CA GLY A 452 12.46 13.05 20.14
C GLY A 452 12.22 12.14 18.94
N TYR A 453 11.86 10.88 19.20
CA TYR A 453 11.36 9.97 18.17
C TYR A 453 9.97 10.39 17.65
N THR A 454 9.26 11.18 18.45
CA THR A 454 7.97 11.81 18.14
C THR A 454 8.02 13.32 18.33
N VAL A 455 7.12 14.05 17.67
CA VAL A 455 7.07 15.52 17.68
C VAL A 455 6.70 16.09 19.05
N ASP A 456 5.97 15.33 19.86
CA ASP A 456 5.59 15.66 21.24
C ASP A 456 6.69 15.36 22.27
N TYR A 457 7.83 14.80 21.83
CA TYR A 457 8.98 14.43 22.66
C TYR A 457 8.67 13.43 23.78
N VAL A 458 7.52 12.75 23.71
CA VAL A 458 7.14 11.72 24.69
C VAL A 458 8.06 10.51 24.58
N TYR A 459 8.35 10.10 23.34
CA TYR A 459 9.31 9.04 23.03
C TYR A 459 10.64 9.68 22.67
N ARG A 460 11.67 9.46 23.47
CA ARG A 460 13.00 10.08 23.27
C ARG A 460 14.13 9.11 23.58
N PRO A 461 15.33 9.29 22.98
CA PRO A 461 16.52 8.56 23.38
C PRO A 461 16.84 8.83 24.86
N PRO A 462 17.27 7.82 25.62
CA PRO A 462 17.59 8.02 27.01
C PRO A 462 18.90 8.82 27.16
N PRO A 463 19.16 9.46 28.32
CA PRO A 463 20.44 10.09 28.62
C PRO A 463 21.62 9.10 28.47
N PRO A 464 22.82 9.55 28.08
CA PRO A 464 23.93 8.65 27.80
C PRO A 464 24.41 7.84 29.02
N GLU A 465 24.20 8.33 30.24
CA GLU A 465 24.61 7.65 31.48
C GLU A 465 23.44 7.02 32.26
N ILE A 466 22.32 6.69 31.60
CA ILE A 466 21.19 6.04 32.27
C ILE A 466 21.53 4.60 32.67
N SER A 467 21.09 4.17 33.87
CA SER A 467 21.14 2.75 34.26
C SER A 467 20.01 1.98 33.59
N LEU A 468 20.17 0.67 33.47
CA LEU A 468 19.13 -0.18 32.86
C LEU A 468 17.81 -0.10 33.64
N SER A 469 17.86 -0.07 34.98
CA SER A 469 16.68 0.04 35.84
C SER A 469 15.86 1.32 35.59
N VAL A 470 16.53 2.48 35.52
CA VAL A 470 15.88 3.77 35.26
C VAL A 470 15.36 3.84 33.83
N CYS A 471 16.02 3.15 32.89
CA CYS A 471 15.53 3.00 31.53
C CYS A 471 14.23 2.19 31.48
N CYS A 472 14.13 1.10 32.26
CA CYS A 472 12.89 0.33 32.41
C CYS A 472 11.76 1.16 33.02
N GLU A 473 12.04 1.93 34.09
CA GLU A 473 11.06 2.85 34.68
C GLU A 473 10.58 3.92 33.67
N TYR A 474 11.49 4.44 32.84
CA TYR A 474 11.13 5.36 31.75
C TYR A 474 10.15 4.71 30.77
N ILE A 475 10.40 3.46 30.36
CA ILE A 475 9.53 2.71 29.45
C ILE A 475 8.15 2.45 30.09
N GLU A 476 8.12 2.08 31.37
CA GLU A 476 6.87 1.87 32.12
C GLU A 476 6.02 3.15 32.19
N GLY A 477 6.68 4.32 32.23
CA GLY A 477 6.05 5.64 32.21
C GLY A 477 5.50 6.10 30.85
N LEU A 478 5.71 5.35 29.76
CA LEU A 478 5.21 5.72 28.42
C LEU A 478 3.68 5.58 28.30
N PRO A 479 3.02 6.29 27.36
CA PRO A 479 1.57 6.25 27.15
C PRO A 479 1.01 4.87 26.87
N THR A 480 -0.12 4.51 27.49
CA THR A 480 -0.73 3.18 27.34
C THR A 480 -1.25 2.87 25.95
N VAL A 481 -1.56 3.90 25.18
CA VAL A 481 -1.99 3.81 23.79
C VAL A 481 -1.01 4.63 22.96
N ASP A 482 -0.30 3.95 22.07
CA ASP A 482 0.62 4.60 21.16
C ASP A 482 -0.14 5.28 20.03
N ALA A 483 0.22 6.52 19.72
CA ALA A 483 -0.32 7.21 18.55
C ALA A 483 0.14 6.50 17.26
N PRO A 484 -0.71 6.41 16.22
CA PRO A 484 -0.31 5.89 14.90
C PRO A 484 0.94 6.55 14.32
N GLU A 485 1.19 7.82 14.67
CA GLU A 485 2.38 8.59 14.30
C GLU A 485 3.69 7.93 14.76
N LEU A 486 3.71 7.32 15.95
CA LEU A 486 4.89 6.62 16.48
C LEU A 486 5.38 5.56 15.49
N PHE A 487 4.42 4.83 14.92
CA PHE A 487 4.68 3.80 13.93
C PHE A 487 4.94 4.39 12.54
N GLY A 488 4.75 5.69 12.32
CA GLY A 488 4.85 6.34 11.01
C GLY A 488 3.58 6.21 10.17
N MET A 489 2.41 6.20 10.80
CA MET A 489 1.11 6.05 10.14
C MET A 489 0.17 7.21 10.46
N ASP A 490 -0.79 7.40 9.56
CA ASP A 490 -1.85 8.39 9.73
C ASP A 490 -2.87 7.97 10.81
N GLN A 491 -3.56 8.93 11.43
CA GLN A 491 -4.56 8.65 12.48
C GLN A 491 -5.68 7.74 11.98
N ASN A 492 -6.02 7.77 10.69
CA ASN A 492 -7.01 6.88 10.09
C ASN A 492 -6.63 5.40 10.20
N ALA A 493 -5.34 5.06 10.26
CA ALA A 493 -4.90 3.68 10.50
C ALA A 493 -5.34 3.19 11.89
N GLY A 494 -5.31 4.08 12.89
CA GLY A 494 -5.87 3.81 14.22
C GLY A 494 -7.37 3.54 14.16
N THR A 495 -8.13 4.37 13.43
CA THR A 495 -9.58 4.18 13.24
C THR A 495 -9.90 2.86 12.56
N ALA A 496 -9.17 2.51 11.50
CA ALA A 496 -9.35 1.25 10.78
C ALA A 496 -9.03 0.03 11.66
N PHE A 497 -7.95 0.09 12.44
CA PHE A 497 -7.58 -0.93 13.42
C PHE A 497 -8.69 -1.14 14.46
N LEU A 498 -9.19 -0.06 15.07
CA LEU A 498 -10.27 -0.12 16.06
C LEU A 498 -11.57 -0.65 15.46
N ALA A 499 -11.91 -0.23 14.23
CA ALA A 499 -13.09 -0.75 13.53
C ALA A 499 -12.98 -2.26 13.25
N ASN A 500 -11.79 -2.75 12.89
CA ASN A 500 -11.55 -4.17 12.67
C ASN A 500 -11.61 -4.97 13.97
N GLN A 501 -11.02 -4.47 15.06
CA GLN A 501 -11.16 -5.09 16.37
C GLN A 501 -12.63 -5.15 16.83
N GLY A 502 -13.39 -4.08 16.62
CA GLY A 502 -14.82 -4.05 16.93
C GLY A 502 -15.62 -5.10 16.15
N ARG A 503 -15.34 -5.26 14.84
CA ARG A 503 -15.97 -6.31 14.03
C ARG A 503 -15.58 -7.72 14.48
N ALA A 504 -14.31 -7.94 14.81
CA ALA A 504 -13.82 -9.23 15.31
C ALA A 504 -14.51 -9.60 16.63
N LEU A 505 -14.60 -8.67 17.58
CA LEU A 505 -15.31 -8.88 18.84
C LEU A 505 -16.78 -9.24 18.61
N ILE A 506 -17.48 -8.53 17.72
CA ILE A 506 -18.88 -8.84 17.39
C ILE A 506 -18.99 -10.24 16.76
N ALA A 507 -18.08 -10.59 15.85
CA ALA A 507 -18.06 -11.91 15.22
C ALA A 507 -17.81 -13.03 16.24
N ASP A 508 -16.89 -12.83 17.19
CA ASP A 508 -16.59 -13.79 18.25
C ASP A 508 -17.78 -13.95 19.21
N LEU A 509 -18.47 -12.86 19.56
CA LEU A 509 -19.70 -12.89 20.35
C LEU A 509 -20.82 -13.66 19.64
N LEU A 510 -20.99 -13.45 18.32
CA LEU A 510 -21.95 -14.20 17.51
C LEU A 510 -21.57 -15.68 17.40
N ALA A 511 -20.28 -16.00 17.28
CA ALA A 511 -19.78 -17.37 17.23
C ALA A 511 -19.95 -18.10 18.57
N ALA A 512 -19.89 -17.37 19.68
CA ALA A 512 -20.13 -17.89 21.03
C ALA A 512 -21.62 -18.09 21.35
N GLN A 513 -22.56 -17.62 20.51
CA GLN A 513 -23.98 -17.86 20.73
C GLN A 513 -24.32 -19.37 20.58
N PRO A 514 -25.14 -19.93 21.48
CA PRO A 514 -25.62 -21.30 21.33
C PRO A 514 -26.40 -21.43 20.02
N ARG A 515 -26.01 -22.38 19.16
CA ARG A 515 -26.75 -22.69 17.94
C ARG A 515 -28.09 -23.33 18.30
N LEU A 516 -29.13 -22.51 18.47
CA LEU A 516 -30.50 -22.97 18.55
C LEU A 516 -30.89 -23.60 17.20
N THR A 517 -30.90 -24.94 17.14
CA THR A 517 -31.68 -25.65 16.12
C THR A 517 -33.15 -25.45 16.45
N ALA A 518 -33.74 -24.34 16.00
CA ALA A 518 -35.15 -24.07 16.19
C ALA A 518 -35.90 -24.22 14.86
N ALA A 519 -36.74 -25.25 14.86
CA ALA A 519 -37.78 -25.57 13.91
C ALA A 519 -38.53 -24.33 13.39
N VAL A 520 -38.71 -24.31 12.07
CA VAL A 520 -39.66 -23.45 11.36
C VAL A 520 -41.07 -23.74 11.87
N GLY A 521 -41.70 -22.75 12.52
CA GLY A 521 -43.11 -22.80 12.88
C GLY A 521 -43.56 -21.71 13.85
N SER A 522 -43.97 -20.54 13.36
CA SER A 522 -45.09 -19.72 13.88
C SER A 522 -45.11 -18.33 13.22
N ASN A 523 -46.32 -17.76 13.06
CA ASN A 523 -46.58 -16.38 12.59
C ASN A 523 -46.02 -15.33 13.58
N LYS A 524 -44.70 -15.13 13.61
CA LYS A 524 -44.05 -14.11 14.43
C LYS A 524 -43.58 -12.95 13.55
N THR A 525 -43.84 -11.72 14.00
CA THR A 525 -43.30 -10.52 13.35
C THR A 525 -41.79 -10.41 13.59
N ASN A 526 -41.08 -9.58 12.83
CA ASN A 526 -39.64 -9.37 13.04
C ASN A 526 -39.34 -8.89 14.48
N ASP A 527 -40.23 -8.08 15.05
CA ASP A 527 -40.09 -7.58 16.42
C ASP A 527 -40.30 -8.72 17.44
N ASP A 528 -41.23 -9.64 17.19
CA ASP A 528 -41.42 -10.84 18.02
C ASP A 528 -40.19 -11.75 18.00
N ILE A 529 -39.56 -11.92 16.83
CA ILE A 529 -38.32 -12.71 16.69
C ILE A 529 -37.18 -12.06 17.48
N VAL A 530 -37.04 -10.73 17.39
CA VAL A 530 -36.04 -9.99 18.16
C VAL A 530 -36.32 -10.09 19.66
N LEU A 531 -37.57 -9.97 20.10
CA LEU A 531 -37.96 -10.09 21.51
C LEU A 531 -37.69 -11.50 22.07
N ASP A 532 -37.95 -12.54 21.29
CA ASP A 532 -37.63 -13.92 21.67
C ASP A 532 -36.12 -14.11 21.80
N LEU A 533 -35.34 -13.63 20.82
CA LEU A 533 -33.88 -13.77 20.83
C LEU A 533 -33.25 -13.00 22.01
N VAL A 534 -33.72 -11.79 22.28
CA VAL A 534 -33.27 -10.98 23.44
C VAL A 534 -33.64 -11.66 24.74
N SER A 535 -34.85 -12.23 24.84
CA SER A 535 -35.31 -12.93 26.05
C SER A 535 -34.55 -14.22 26.31
N ASP A 536 -34.29 -15.01 25.26
CA ASP A 536 -33.46 -16.22 25.34
C ASP A 536 -32.01 -15.87 25.70
N THR A 537 -31.45 -14.82 25.10
CA THR A 537 -30.07 -14.38 25.40
C THR A 537 -29.94 -13.93 26.86
N LEU A 538 -30.88 -13.13 27.37
CA LEU A 538 -30.91 -12.71 28.79
C LEU A 538 -31.06 -13.89 29.75
N LYS A 539 -31.75 -14.96 29.34
CA LYS A 539 -31.94 -16.16 30.17
C LYS A 539 -30.65 -16.96 30.36
N TYR A 540 -29.82 -17.04 29.32
CA TYR A 540 -28.57 -17.82 29.36
C TYR A 540 -27.34 -17.00 29.73
N LEU A 541 -27.44 -15.67 29.78
CA LEU A 541 -26.34 -14.80 30.17
C LEU A 541 -26.14 -14.81 31.70
N PRO A 542 -24.97 -15.25 32.21
CA PRO A 542 -24.70 -15.19 33.64
C PRO A 542 -24.54 -13.74 34.12
N GLN A 543 -24.94 -13.44 35.36
CA GLN A 543 -24.77 -12.09 35.93
C GLN A 543 -23.32 -11.77 36.30
N ARG A 544 -22.54 -12.79 36.64
CA ARG A 544 -21.11 -12.73 36.97
C ARG A 544 -20.40 -14.01 36.54
N VAL A 545 -19.10 -13.91 36.28
CA VAL A 545 -18.23 -15.04 35.90
C VAL A 545 -18.05 -16.03 37.05
N ASP A 546 -17.90 -15.55 38.28
CA ASP A 546 -17.80 -16.39 39.48
C ASP A 546 -19.19 -16.82 39.95
N SER A 547 -19.70 -17.90 39.37
CA SER A 547 -20.92 -18.57 39.79
C SER A 547 -20.66 -20.00 40.26
N THR A 548 -19.64 -20.20 41.10
CA THR A 548 -19.57 -21.43 41.89
C THR A 548 -20.49 -21.30 43.09
N SER A 549 -21.62 -22.01 43.01
CA SER A 549 -22.38 -22.42 44.17
C SER A 549 -21.49 -23.30 45.06
N ASP A 550 -21.00 -22.76 46.16
CA ASP A 550 -20.83 -23.53 47.39
C ASP A 550 -21.11 -22.64 48.60
N GLY A 551 -22.05 -23.11 49.41
CA GLY A 551 -22.75 -22.33 50.41
C GLY A 551 -21.87 -21.83 51.55
N LEU A 552 -22.10 -20.57 51.92
CA LEU A 552 -22.15 -20.12 53.31
C LEU A 552 -22.94 -18.80 53.36
N THR A 553 -24.23 -18.97 53.65
CA THR A 553 -25.16 -18.05 54.32
C THR A 553 -25.52 -16.71 53.66
N ALA A 554 -26.71 -16.73 53.06
CA ALA A 554 -27.84 -15.84 53.32
C ALA A 554 -27.62 -14.64 54.26
N GLY A 555 -27.87 -13.44 53.73
CA GLY A 555 -27.97 -12.19 54.48
C GLY A 555 -28.56 -11.07 53.63
N LEU A 556 -29.85 -11.18 53.33
CA LEU A 556 -30.85 -10.12 53.09
C LEU A 556 -30.48 -8.88 52.24
N MET A 557 -31.28 -8.69 51.18
CA MET A 557 -31.61 -7.37 50.62
C MET A 557 -32.18 -6.42 51.69
N ASP A 558 -31.74 -5.16 51.74
CA ASP A 558 -32.62 -3.98 51.89
C ASP A 558 -31.93 -2.69 51.40
N PRO A 559 -32.54 -1.94 50.45
CA PRO A 559 -32.14 -0.61 50.04
C PRO A 559 -32.67 0.48 50.99
N ARG A 560 -31.91 0.81 52.04
CA ARG A 560 -31.85 2.13 52.74
C ARG A 560 -31.12 1.99 54.09
N LEU A 561 -29.82 2.29 54.15
CA LEU A 561 -29.15 2.72 55.39
C LEU A 561 -27.78 3.36 55.07
N GLY A 562 -27.60 4.58 55.57
CA GLY A 562 -26.41 5.41 55.35
C GLY A 562 -25.19 5.02 56.17
N SER A 563 -24.05 5.55 55.72
CA SER A 563 -22.79 5.80 56.45
C SER A 563 -22.34 4.76 57.47
N VAL A 564 -21.41 3.89 57.06
CA VAL A 564 -20.48 3.22 58.00
C VAL A 564 -19.06 3.46 57.50
N SER A 565 -18.19 3.96 58.39
CA SER A 565 -16.83 4.37 58.04
C SER A 565 -15.90 3.18 57.72
N PRO A 566 -14.84 3.38 56.92
CA PRO A 566 -13.96 2.31 56.42
C PRO A 566 -13.21 1.51 57.50
N ASP A 567 -13.16 2.00 58.75
CA ASP A 567 -12.31 1.42 59.80
C ASP A 567 -12.89 0.17 60.47
N ARG A 568 -14.22 -0.03 60.43
CA ARG A 568 -14.82 -1.26 60.99
C ARG A 568 -14.68 -2.49 60.11
N LEU A 569 -14.56 -2.32 58.78
CA LEU A 569 -14.32 -3.43 57.86
C LEU A 569 -12.90 -4.00 57.99
N ARG A 570 -11.92 -3.15 58.36
CA ARG A 570 -10.52 -3.60 58.55
C ARG A 570 -10.33 -4.49 59.79
N GLN A 571 -11.13 -4.32 60.84
CA GLN A 571 -10.98 -5.11 62.07
C GLN A 571 -11.58 -6.52 61.98
N MET A 572 -12.52 -6.78 61.07
CA MET A 572 -13.09 -8.13 60.91
C MET A 572 -12.24 -9.06 60.05
N THR A 573 -11.43 -8.52 59.12
CA THR A 573 -10.52 -9.32 58.28
C THR A 573 -9.21 -9.69 58.98
N GLN A 574 -8.83 -8.98 60.05
CA GLN A 574 -7.52 -9.17 60.69
C GLN A 574 -7.44 -10.36 61.67
N LYS A 575 -8.53 -11.11 61.89
CA LYS A 575 -8.58 -12.17 62.90
C LYS A 575 -8.64 -13.60 62.36
N LYS A 576 -8.41 -13.81 61.05
CA LYS A 576 -8.42 -15.14 60.41
C LYS A 576 -7.26 -15.38 59.44
N LEU A 577 -6.14 -14.68 59.60
CA LEU A 577 -4.85 -15.09 59.04
C LEU A 577 -3.93 -15.53 60.19
N SER A 578 -4.13 -16.77 60.63
CA SER A 578 -3.09 -17.48 61.35
C SER A 578 -3.27 -18.96 61.06
N GLN A 579 -2.22 -19.55 60.46
CA GLN A 579 -2.02 -20.97 60.15
C GLN A 579 -2.35 -21.42 58.72
N ASP A 580 -1.64 -20.88 57.73
CA ASP A 580 -1.06 -21.69 56.65
C ASP A 580 0.12 -20.93 55.97
N PRO A 581 1.38 -21.38 56.06
CA PRO A 581 2.53 -20.66 55.48
C PRO A 581 2.56 -20.69 53.94
N LEU A 582 1.65 -21.42 53.29
CA LEU A 582 1.54 -21.50 51.82
C LEU A 582 0.39 -20.65 51.25
N ALA A 583 -0.49 -20.08 52.08
CA ALA A 583 -1.62 -19.26 51.61
C ALA A 583 -1.23 -17.80 51.31
N ASP A 584 -0.24 -17.23 52.02
CA ASP A 584 0.18 -15.83 51.83
C ASP A 584 0.92 -15.57 50.49
N HIS A 585 1.35 -16.64 49.80
CA HIS A 585 1.97 -16.52 48.48
C HIS A 585 0.97 -16.65 47.31
N ALA A 586 -0.29 -17.05 47.56
CA ALA A 586 -1.31 -17.15 46.52
C ALA A 586 -1.89 -15.77 46.16
N ASP A 587 -2.07 -14.87 47.14
CA ASP A 587 -2.57 -13.49 46.93
C ASP A 587 -1.48 -12.54 46.40
N GLN A 588 -0.21 -12.94 46.40
CA GLN A 588 0.91 -12.19 45.78
C GLN A 588 1.19 -12.63 44.35
N SER A 589 0.48 -13.63 43.84
CA SER A 589 0.60 -14.00 42.43
C SER A 589 -0.01 -12.89 41.59
N VAL A 590 0.84 -12.20 40.81
CA VAL A 590 0.42 -11.26 39.76
C VAL A 590 -0.67 -11.89 38.90
N TYR A 591 -0.60 -13.20 38.67
CA TYR A 591 -1.59 -13.96 37.90
C TYR A 591 -2.99 -13.98 38.53
N VAL A 592 -3.08 -14.13 39.86
CA VAL A 592 -4.37 -14.12 40.60
C VAL A 592 -4.97 -12.71 40.64
N THR A 593 -4.11 -11.69 40.78
CA THR A 593 -4.56 -10.29 40.73
C THR A 593 -5.07 -9.92 39.33
N VAL A 594 -4.37 -10.35 38.28
CA VAL A 594 -4.81 -10.17 36.88
C VAL A 594 -6.10 -10.91 36.60
N LEU A 595 -6.22 -12.19 37.00
CA LEU A 595 -7.45 -12.97 36.86
C LEU A 595 -8.64 -12.27 37.54
N ARG A 596 -8.46 -11.76 38.76
CA ARG A 596 -9.52 -11.05 39.47
C ARG A 596 -9.88 -9.72 38.80
N GLN A 597 -8.92 -9.00 38.22
CA GLN A 597 -9.20 -7.80 37.44
C GLN A 597 -9.95 -8.12 36.14
N GLU A 598 -9.60 -9.20 35.45
CA GLU A 598 -10.28 -9.64 34.23
C GLU A 598 -11.69 -10.15 34.53
N ILE A 599 -11.88 -10.92 35.60
CA ILE A 599 -13.21 -11.33 36.08
C ILE A 599 -14.09 -10.10 36.35
N ASN A 600 -13.57 -9.09 37.04
CA ASN A 600 -14.31 -7.85 37.28
C ASN A 600 -14.64 -7.07 36.00
N ARG A 601 -13.75 -7.09 34.99
CA ARG A 601 -13.98 -6.46 33.68
C ARG A 601 -15.05 -7.21 32.90
N PHE A 602 -15.01 -8.54 32.90
CA PHE A 602 -16.05 -9.38 32.33
C PHE A 602 -17.39 -9.16 33.02
N ASP A 603 -17.43 -9.06 34.35
CA ASP A 603 -18.66 -8.75 35.09
C ASP A 603 -19.23 -7.38 34.71
N ARG A 604 -18.38 -6.37 34.51
CA ARG A 604 -18.83 -5.04 34.00
C ARG A 604 -19.38 -5.14 32.59
N LEU A 605 -18.72 -5.88 31.69
CA LEU A 605 -19.18 -6.11 30.34
C LEU A 605 -20.52 -6.85 30.32
N LEU A 606 -20.68 -7.90 31.13
CA LEU A 606 -21.94 -8.62 31.32
C LEU A 606 -23.03 -7.67 31.82
N GLY A 607 -22.71 -6.77 32.75
CA GLY A 607 -23.64 -5.74 33.21
C GLY A 607 -24.08 -4.78 32.09
N ILE A 608 -23.15 -4.32 31.24
CA ILE A 608 -23.45 -3.47 30.08
C ILE A 608 -24.33 -4.24 29.07
N ILE A 609 -23.98 -5.47 28.74
CA ILE A 609 -24.75 -6.31 27.81
C ILE A 609 -26.17 -6.52 28.36
N HIS A 610 -26.32 -6.84 29.64
CA HIS A 610 -27.62 -7.03 30.27
C HIS A 610 -28.45 -5.74 30.25
N THR A 611 -27.82 -4.59 30.50
CA THR A 611 -28.49 -3.28 30.46
C THR A 611 -28.93 -2.94 29.04
N SER A 612 -28.05 -3.08 28.05
CA SER A 612 -28.34 -2.79 26.64
C SER A 612 -29.41 -3.71 26.06
N LEU A 613 -29.37 -5.01 26.35
CA LEU A 613 -30.41 -5.96 25.94
C LEU A 613 -31.75 -5.67 26.61
N SER A 614 -31.74 -5.26 27.88
CA SER A 614 -32.95 -4.84 28.59
C SER A 614 -33.54 -3.56 27.99
N SER A 615 -32.70 -2.56 27.68
CA SER A 615 -33.10 -1.33 27.01
C SER A 615 -33.64 -1.59 25.59
N LEU A 616 -32.99 -2.47 24.82
CA LEU A 616 -33.46 -2.88 23.50
C LEU A 616 -34.83 -3.57 23.60
N ARG A 617 -35.03 -4.45 24.59
CA ARG A 617 -36.33 -5.09 24.85
C ARG A 617 -37.43 -4.07 25.14
N LEU A 618 -37.13 -3.03 25.92
CA LEU A 618 -38.06 -1.95 26.24
C LEU A 618 -38.33 -1.05 25.03
N ALA A 619 -37.31 -0.77 24.22
CA ALA A 619 -37.43 0.03 23.01
C ALA A 619 -38.27 -0.64 21.93
N VAL A 620 -38.08 -1.95 21.71
CA VAL A 620 -38.91 -2.73 20.76
C VAL A 620 -40.37 -2.81 21.22
N LYS A 621 -40.63 -2.76 22.53
CA LYS A 621 -41.99 -2.63 23.09
C LYS A 621 -42.58 -1.21 23.02
N GLY A 622 -41.81 -0.23 22.56
CA GLY A 622 -42.21 1.18 22.50
C GLY A 622 -42.21 1.89 23.86
N GLU A 623 -41.61 1.30 24.90
CA GLU A 623 -41.62 1.84 26.27
C GLU A 623 -40.48 2.84 26.53
N VAL A 624 -39.43 2.83 25.71
CA VAL A 624 -38.27 3.74 25.80
C VAL A 624 -37.82 4.18 24.40
N LEU A 625 -37.52 5.48 24.21
CA LEU A 625 -36.81 5.98 23.02
C LEU A 625 -35.30 5.78 23.24
N MET A 626 -34.64 4.96 22.39
CA MET A 626 -33.19 4.84 22.44
C MET A 626 -32.56 6.14 21.94
N SER A 627 -31.81 6.83 22.81
CA SER A 627 -30.99 8.00 22.48
C SER A 627 -29.59 7.59 22.07
#